data_AF-A0AA46AJK6-F1
#
_entry.id   AF-A0AA46AJK6-F1
#
_cell.length_a   1.000
_cell.length_b   1.000
_cell.length_c   1.000
_cell.angle_alpha   90.00
_cell.angle_beta   90.00
_cell.angle_gamma   90.00
#
_symmetry.space_group_name_H-M   'P 1'
#
loop_
_entity.id
_entity.type
_entity.pdbx_description
1 polymer ?
#
loop_
_entity_poly.entity_id
_entity_poly.type
_entity_poly.pdbx_seq_one_letter_code
_entity_poly.pdbx_strand_id
1 'polypeptide(L)'
;MKLLVSIRQLQQEMIRRLSLLADGVYYVSPDELGAVNYKKTDLFHFPKEPVFLRDHLHTVSDVIHYLRAAYFRPRKGDIRIREEHLLWHHNRTGPETISMNRGNCGGVSSLMAYLLCGKFESVGFVALADRMGGHVFNYVYHDGNYYFIDLLNYLYASRSIDHLATMIYSSESIQQYADYYRQRSHREITLMVAYEGNHVLPMGRKEGQPIMFFPEGTHLQVLHESPHLGITVKQHPMLCRPVHHSIHCAHPFFFRGEYDTMISRNSADLP
;
A
#
# COMPACT_ATOMS: atom_id res chain seq x y z
N MET A 1 0.53 -15.17 -40.85
CA MET A 1 -0.27 -15.03 -39.60
C MET A 1 0.05 -16.09 -38.55
N LYS A 2 -0.05 -17.41 -38.83
CA LYS A 2 0.19 -18.48 -37.83
C LYS A 2 1.60 -18.49 -37.20
N LEU A 3 2.64 -18.18 -37.98
CA LEU A 3 4.04 -18.14 -37.50
C LEU A 3 4.29 -17.02 -36.48
N LEU A 4 3.71 -15.82 -36.70
CA LEU A 4 3.83 -14.67 -35.79
C LEU A 4 3.11 -14.90 -34.46
N VAL A 5 1.97 -15.60 -34.48
CA VAL A 5 1.24 -16.01 -33.27
C VAL A 5 2.07 -17.03 -32.48
N SER A 6 2.68 -18.01 -33.16
CA SER A 6 3.54 -19.04 -32.56
C SER A 6 4.81 -18.45 -31.91
N ILE A 7 5.45 -17.46 -32.53
CA ILE A 7 6.61 -16.76 -31.96
C ILE A 7 6.22 -15.96 -30.71
N ARG A 8 5.07 -15.26 -30.73
CA ARG A 8 4.58 -14.52 -29.56
C ARG A 8 4.25 -15.45 -28.39
N GLN A 9 3.63 -16.59 -28.65
CA GLN A 9 3.34 -17.60 -27.61
C GLN A 9 4.63 -18.17 -27.00
N LEU A 10 5.63 -18.50 -27.82
CA LEU A 10 6.93 -18.96 -27.34
C LEU A 10 7.65 -17.90 -26.50
N GLN A 11 7.60 -16.63 -26.92
CA GLN A 11 8.17 -15.52 -26.16
C GLN A 11 7.47 -15.34 -24.81
N GLN A 12 6.15 -15.38 -24.77
CA GLN A 12 5.36 -15.28 -23.53
C GLN A 12 5.66 -16.44 -22.57
N GLU A 13 5.75 -17.67 -23.09
CA GLU A 13 6.07 -18.83 -22.26
C GLU A 13 7.51 -18.77 -21.71
N MET A 14 8.45 -18.31 -22.52
CA MET A 14 9.84 -18.10 -22.09
C MET A 14 9.95 -17.00 -21.03
N ILE A 15 9.26 -15.86 -21.21
CA ILE A 15 9.19 -14.80 -20.19
C ILE A 15 8.58 -15.36 -18.90
N ARG A 16 7.48 -16.11 -18.98
CA ARG A 16 6.83 -16.71 -17.82
C ARG A 16 7.78 -17.66 -17.07
N ARG A 17 8.54 -18.49 -17.78
CA ARG A 17 9.55 -19.36 -17.17
C ARG A 17 10.68 -18.57 -16.51
N LEU A 18 11.17 -17.51 -17.16
CA LEU A 18 12.23 -16.66 -16.61
C LEU A 18 11.75 -15.81 -15.42
N SER A 19 10.45 -15.52 -15.34
CA SER A 19 9.83 -14.79 -14.23
C SER A 19 9.50 -15.65 -13.02
N LEU A 20 9.51 -16.98 -13.13
CA LEU A 20 9.09 -17.88 -12.04
C LEU A 20 10.08 -17.83 -10.88
N LEU A 21 9.60 -17.50 -9.68
CA LEU A 21 10.42 -17.38 -8.46
C LEU A 21 10.21 -18.55 -7.49
N ALA A 22 8.97 -19.03 -7.42
CA ALA A 22 8.50 -20.19 -6.68
C ALA A 22 7.20 -20.68 -7.33
N ASP A 23 6.69 -21.83 -6.89
CA ASP A 23 5.43 -22.36 -7.42
C ASP A 23 4.29 -21.33 -7.29
N GLY A 24 3.66 -21.01 -8.41
CA GLY A 24 2.59 -20.01 -8.49
C GLY A 24 3.00 -18.55 -8.20
N VAL A 25 4.29 -18.23 -8.10
CA VAL A 25 4.77 -16.86 -7.83
C VAL A 25 5.77 -16.40 -8.89
N TYR A 26 5.47 -15.25 -9.50
CA TYR A 26 6.21 -14.70 -10.62
C TYR A 26 6.71 -13.29 -10.33
N TYR A 27 7.78 -12.90 -11.02
CA TYR A 27 8.33 -11.55 -11.04
C TYR A 27 7.93 -10.85 -12.33
N VAL A 28 7.10 -9.81 -12.24
CA VAL A 28 6.46 -9.20 -13.41
C VAL A 28 6.65 -7.69 -13.46
N SER A 29 6.47 -7.12 -14.66
CA SER A 29 6.50 -5.67 -14.86
C SER A 29 5.21 -5.05 -14.30
N PRO A 30 5.26 -3.86 -13.67
CA PRO A 30 4.05 -3.13 -13.32
C PRO A 30 3.20 -2.73 -14.53
N ASP A 31 3.77 -2.77 -15.75
CA ASP A 31 3.02 -2.52 -16.99
C ASP A 31 1.96 -3.60 -17.30
N GLU A 32 2.02 -4.77 -16.64
CA GLU A 32 0.91 -5.74 -16.66
C GLU A 32 -0.37 -5.16 -16.03
N LEU A 33 -0.23 -4.16 -15.18
CA LEU A 33 -1.34 -3.38 -14.58
C LEU A 33 -1.52 -2.02 -15.28
N GLY A 34 -1.16 -1.97 -16.56
CA GLY A 34 -1.26 -0.80 -17.42
C GLY A 34 0.05 -0.01 -17.49
N ALA A 35 0.40 0.41 -18.71
CA ALA A 35 1.58 1.21 -18.97
C ALA A 35 1.49 2.63 -18.36
N VAL A 36 2.63 3.32 -18.30
CA VAL A 36 2.66 4.74 -17.95
C VAL A 36 1.98 5.58 -19.04
N ASN A 37 1.11 6.50 -18.62
CA ASN A 37 0.38 7.42 -19.50
C ASN A 37 1.10 8.77 -19.68
N TYR A 38 2.07 9.09 -18.83
CA TYR A 38 2.68 10.42 -18.74
C TYR A 38 4.20 10.39 -18.87
N LYS A 39 4.78 11.43 -19.46
CA LYS A 39 6.24 11.59 -19.42
C LYS A 39 6.66 11.97 -18.01
N LYS A 40 7.88 11.61 -17.64
CA LYS A 40 8.49 11.99 -16.36
C LYS A 40 8.44 13.51 -16.11
N THR A 41 8.62 14.32 -17.15
CA THR A 41 8.53 15.78 -17.08
C THR A 41 7.14 16.25 -16.66
N ASP A 42 6.10 15.61 -17.17
CA ASP A 42 4.71 15.98 -16.88
C ASP A 42 4.38 15.63 -15.43
N LEU A 43 4.74 14.40 -15.01
CA LEU A 43 4.55 13.92 -13.63
C LEU A 43 5.29 14.78 -12.59
N PHE A 44 6.45 15.34 -12.94
CA PHE A 44 7.19 16.25 -12.05
C PHE A 44 6.41 17.54 -11.78
N HIS A 45 5.59 17.99 -12.73
CA HIS A 45 4.80 19.22 -12.63
C HIS A 45 3.39 19.01 -12.07
N PHE A 46 2.98 17.77 -11.79
CA PHE A 46 1.67 17.52 -11.20
C PHE A 46 1.57 18.17 -9.81
N PRO A 47 0.44 18.85 -9.49
CA PRO A 47 0.21 19.38 -8.17
C PRO A 47 0.10 18.24 -7.15
N LYS A 48 0.55 18.49 -5.92
CA LYS A 48 0.39 17.57 -4.78
C LYS A 48 -1.03 17.68 -4.20
N GLU A 49 -2.03 17.60 -5.06
CA GLU A 49 -3.43 17.72 -4.73
C GLU A 49 -4.09 16.35 -4.90
N PRO A 50 -4.66 15.75 -3.84
CA PRO A 50 -5.18 14.38 -3.86
C PRO A 50 -6.19 14.11 -4.98
N VAL A 51 -7.19 14.98 -5.15
CA VAL A 51 -8.27 14.77 -6.12
C VAL A 51 -7.71 14.79 -7.53
N PHE A 52 -6.89 15.79 -7.85
CA PHE A 52 -6.18 15.89 -9.13
C PHE A 52 -5.41 14.61 -9.44
N LEU A 53 -4.57 14.13 -8.53
CA LEU A 53 -3.76 12.94 -8.79
C LEU A 53 -4.62 11.69 -8.96
N ARG A 54 -5.68 11.54 -8.16
CA ARG A 54 -6.61 10.43 -8.29
C ARG A 54 -7.31 10.45 -9.64
N ASP A 55 -7.65 11.62 -10.16
CA ASP A 55 -8.37 11.73 -11.43
C ASP A 55 -7.46 11.56 -12.65
N HIS A 56 -6.14 11.67 -12.49
CA HIS A 56 -5.16 11.60 -13.60
C HIS A 56 -4.25 10.36 -13.59
N LEU A 57 -3.91 9.78 -12.44
CA LEU A 57 -2.97 8.64 -12.39
C LEU A 57 -3.73 7.31 -12.46
N HIS A 58 -3.78 6.64 -13.61
CA HIS A 58 -4.72 5.54 -13.82
C HIS A 58 -4.15 4.14 -13.57
N THR A 59 -2.83 3.97 -13.70
CA THR A 59 -2.18 2.65 -13.65
C THR A 59 -1.23 2.54 -12.45
N VAL A 60 -0.83 1.31 -12.11
CA VAL A 60 0.24 1.10 -11.11
C VAL A 60 1.54 1.77 -11.57
N SER A 61 1.85 1.66 -12.87
CA SER A 61 3.00 2.33 -13.47
C SER A 61 2.92 3.85 -13.31
N ASP A 62 1.76 4.50 -13.50
CA ASP A 62 1.59 5.94 -13.27
C ASP A 62 1.94 6.33 -11.82
N VAL A 63 1.45 5.58 -10.83
CA VAL A 63 1.70 5.85 -9.42
C VAL A 63 3.18 5.71 -9.06
N ILE A 64 3.83 4.62 -9.52
CA ILE A 64 5.27 4.40 -9.30
C ILE A 64 6.07 5.56 -9.90
N HIS A 65 5.79 5.94 -11.14
CA HIS A 65 6.54 7.01 -11.81
C HIS A 65 6.27 8.38 -11.20
N TYR A 66 5.02 8.66 -10.78
CA TYR A 66 4.69 9.89 -10.06
C TYR A 66 5.49 10.02 -8.77
N LEU A 67 5.53 8.99 -7.91
CA LEU A 67 6.26 9.06 -6.63
C LEU A 67 7.76 9.36 -6.84
N ARG A 68 8.35 8.79 -7.89
CA ARG A 68 9.74 9.04 -8.27
C ARG A 68 9.93 10.45 -8.82
N ALA A 69 9.04 10.91 -9.70
CA ALA A 69 9.11 12.24 -10.30
C ALA A 69 8.86 13.35 -9.26
N ALA A 70 7.91 13.15 -8.34
CA ALA A 70 7.57 14.09 -7.28
C ALA A 70 8.63 14.17 -6.15
N TYR A 71 9.72 13.40 -6.25
CA TYR A 71 10.75 13.27 -5.22
C TYR A 71 10.16 12.97 -3.84
N PHE A 72 9.20 12.04 -3.79
CA PHE A 72 8.55 11.65 -2.56
C PHE A 72 9.59 11.19 -1.52
N ARG A 73 9.44 11.64 -0.27
CA ARG A 73 10.46 11.39 0.78
C ARG A 73 10.00 10.32 1.77
N PRO A 74 10.70 9.19 1.88
CA PRO A 74 10.45 8.25 2.97
C PRO A 74 10.64 8.93 4.34
N ARG A 75 9.69 8.71 5.24
CA ARG A 75 9.74 9.23 6.61
C ARG A 75 9.25 8.16 7.58
N LYS A 76 9.98 7.95 8.67
CA LYS A 76 9.56 7.04 9.75
C LYS A 76 8.53 7.69 10.68
N GLY A 77 7.80 6.85 11.39
CA GLY A 77 6.87 7.24 12.43
C GLY A 77 5.41 7.04 12.04
N ASP A 78 4.59 6.80 13.06
CA ASP A 78 3.14 6.65 13.03
C ASP A 78 2.51 7.67 14.00
N ILE A 79 1.20 7.87 13.86
CA ILE A 79 0.43 8.59 14.88
C ILE A 79 0.08 7.58 15.97
N ARG A 80 0.42 7.88 17.21
CA ARG A 80 0.22 6.98 18.35
C ARG A 80 -0.86 7.52 19.26
N ILE A 81 -1.88 6.72 19.50
CA ILE A 81 -2.99 7.03 20.41
C ILE A 81 -3.04 5.95 21.47
N ARG A 82 -2.95 6.32 22.74
CA ARG A 82 -3.09 5.38 23.85
C ARG A 82 -4.56 5.34 24.27
N GLU A 83 -5.13 4.15 24.29
CA GLU A 83 -6.48 3.87 24.77
C GLU A 83 -6.40 2.74 25.79
N GLU A 84 -6.75 3.04 27.04
CA GLU A 84 -6.64 2.11 28.16
C GLU A 84 -5.24 1.44 28.22
N HIS A 85 -5.20 0.14 27.89
CA HIS A 85 -4.02 -0.72 27.94
C HIS A 85 -3.43 -1.02 26.55
N LEU A 86 -3.96 -0.37 25.50
CA LEU A 86 -3.51 -0.50 24.12
C LEU A 86 -2.87 0.81 23.62
N LEU A 87 -1.84 0.64 22.80
CA LEU A 87 -1.25 1.69 21.98
C LEU A 87 -1.64 1.44 20.54
N TRP A 88 -2.50 2.29 19.98
CA TRP A 88 -2.89 2.24 18.58
C TRP A 88 -1.89 3.01 17.72
N HIS A 89 -1.40 2.34 16.68
CA HIS A 89 -0.52 2.91 15.67
C HIS A 89 -1.35 3.19 14.41
N HIS A 90 -1.59 4.47 14.13
CA HIS A 90 -2.30 4.94 12.94
C HIS A 90 -1.32 5.44 11.89
N ASN A 91 -1.60 5.10 10.64
CA ASN A 91 -0.92 5.66 9.49
C ASN A 91 -1.70 6.87 8.95
N ARG A 92 -1.00 7.71 8.19
CA ARG A 92 -1.64 8.80 7.45
C ARG A 92 -2.49 8.22 6.33
N THR A 93 -3.58 8.90 6.01
CA THR A 93 -4.41 8.58 4.85
C THR A 93 -3.66 8.87 3.55
N GLY A 94 -4.20 8.37 2.43
CA GLY A 94 -3.67 8.68 1.10
C GLY A 94 -3.61 10.19 0.81
N PRO A 95 -4.72 10.93 0.97
CA PRO A 95 -4.73 12.38 0.77
C PRO A 95 -3.69 13.13 1.62
N GLU A 96 -3.58 12.83 2.92
CA GLU A 96 -2.56 13.47 3.77
C GLU A 96 -1.14 13.16 3.29
N THR A 97 -0.89 11.91 2.89
CA THR A 97 0.43 11.47 2.42
C THR A 97 0.83 12.16 1.11
N ILE A 98 -0.14 12.35 0.20
CA ILE A 98 0.03 13.12 -1.04
C ILE A 98 0.40 14.56 -0.71
N SER A 99 -0.41 15.25 0.08
CA SER A 99 -0.23 16.67 0.40
C SER A 99 1.10 16.92 1.11
N MET A 100 1.55 15.98 1.94
CA MET A 100 2.84 16.08 2.63
C MET A 100 4.04 15.68 1.76
N ASN A 101 3.82 14.96 0.66
CA ASN A 101 4.85 14.37 -0.22
C ASN A 101 5.94 13.59 0.54
N ARG A 102 5.53 12.93 1.63
CA ARG A 102 6.39 12.10 2.48
C ARG A 102 5.56 11.14 3.31
N GLY A 103 6.10 9.98 3.63
CA GLY A 103 5.36 8.94 4.38
C GLY A 103 6.21 7.72 4.73
N ASN A 104 5.68 6.92 5.65
CA ASN A 104 6.18 5.59 5.99
C ASN A 104 5.51 4.53 5.09
N CYS A 105 5.71 3.24 5.38
CA CYS A 105 5.06 2.14 4.65
C CYS A 105 3.54 2.32 4.59
N GLY A 106 2.89 2.56 5.73
CA GLY A 106 1.44 2.66 5.76
C GLY A 106 0.87 3.92 5.09
N GLY A 107 1.58 5.05 5.14
CA GLY A 107 1.20 6.26 4.42
C GLY A 107 1.30 6.05 2.90
N VAL A 108 2.42 5.51 2.42
CA VAL A 108 2.61 5.22 0.98
C VAL A 108 1.59 4.19 0.49
N SER A 109 1.31 3.16 1.29
CA SER A 109 0.29 2.19 0.93
C SER A 109 -1.13 2.77 0.90
N SER A 110 -1.45 3.68 1.82
CA SER A 110 -2.73 4.39 1.82
C SER A 110 -2.84 5.34 0.63
N LEU A 111 -1.74 5.96 0.20
CA LEU A 111 -1.66 6.78 -1.02
C LEU A 111 -1.96 5.92 -2.25
N MET A 112 -1.35 4.75 -2.39
CA MET A 112 -1.59 3.86 -3.52
C MET A 112 -3.04 3.39 -3.58
N ALA A 113 -3.58 2.94 -2.45
CA ALA A 113 -4.99 2.53 -2.36
C ALA A 113 -5.94 3.68 -2.74
N TYR A 114 -5.67 4.90 -2.28
CA TYR A 114 -6.45 6.08 -2.65
C TYR A 114 -6.40 6.39 -4.14
N LEU A 115 -5.21 6.38 -4.75
CA LEU A 115 -5.03 6.72 -6.17
C LEU A 115 -5.63 5.66 -7.09
N LEU A 116 -5.60 4.38 -6.71
CA LEU A 116 -6.07 3.26 -7.53
C LEU A 116 -7.51 2.82 -7.22
N CYS A 117 -8.16 3.47 -6.25
CA CYS A 117 -9.53 3.18 -5.85
C CYS A 117 -10.48 3.24 -7.07
N GLY A 118 -11.20 2.14 -7.30
CA GLY A 118 -12.17 2.01 -8.41
C GLY A 118 -11.55 1.80 -9.80
N LYS A 119 -10.23 1.59 -9.92
CA LYS A 119 -9.54 1.36 -11.21
C LYS A 119 -9.20 -0.09 -11.48
N PHE A 120 -9.24 -0.92 -10.45
CA PHE A 120 -9.03 -2.36 -10.49
C PHE A 120 -10.15 -3.06 -9.72
N GLU A 121 -10.31 -4.36 -9.92
CA GLU A 121 -11.36 -5.15 -9.25
C GLU A 121 -11.23 -5.08 -7.73
N SER A 122 -9.99 -5.13 -7.21
CA SER A 122 -9.71 -4.89 -5.80
C SER A 122 -8.32 -4.28 -5.60
N VAL A 123 -8.21 -3.36 -4.64
CA VAL A 123 -6.94 -2.85 -4.14
C VAL A 123 -6.95 -2.97 -2.62
N GLY A 124 -5.98 -3.71 -2.08
CA GLY A 124 -5.91 -3.97 -0.66
C GLY A 124 -4.50 -3.85 -0.11
N PHE A 125 -4.35 -4.39 1.09
CA PHE A 125 -3.15 -4.32 1.89
C PHE A 125 -2.74 -5.71 2.32
N VAL A 126 -1.43 -5.91 2.43
CA VAL A 126 -0.82 -6.99 3.16
C VAL A 126 -0.05 -6.36 4.32
N ALA A 127 -0.48 -6.64 5.55
CA ALA A 127 0.17 -6.18 6.76
C ALA A 127 0.84 -7.35 7.46
N LEU A 128 2.09 -7.16 7.87
CA LEU A 128 2.88 -8.18 8.55
C LEU A 128 3.61 -7.61 9.76
N ALA A 129 3.99 -8.49 10.66
CA ALA A 129 4.92 -8.18 11.73
C ALA A 129 6.01 -9.23 11.88
N ASP A 130 7.17 -8.75 12.31
CA ASP A 130 8.30 -9.53 12.77
C ASP A 130 8.70 -9.05 14.18
N ARG A 131 9.80 -9.58 14.71
CA ARG A 131 10.32 -9.19 16.04
C ARG A 131 10.80 -7.72 16.13
N MET A 132 11.07 -7.08 15.00
CA MET A 132 11.62 -5.73 14.90
C MET A 132 10.55 -4.66 14.64
N GLY A 133 9.41 -5.02 14.06
CA GLY A 133 8.38 -4.06 13.71
C GLY A 133 7.28 -4.63 12.81
N GLY A 134 6.41 -3.72 12.37
CA GLY A 134 5.41 -4.02 11.35
C GLY A 134 5.84 -3.50 9.98
N HIS A 135 5.34 -4.12 8.93
CA HIS A 135 5.42 -3.63 7.56
C HIS A 135 4.06 -3.78 6.87
N VAL A 136 3.79 -2.92 5.90
CA VAL A 136 2.57 -2.98 5.11
C VAL A 136 2.89 -2.55 3.69
N PHE A 137 2.30 -3.25 2.74
CA PHE A 137 2.38 -2.96 1.32
C PHE A 137 1.04 -3.32 0.66
N ASN A 138 0.89 -3.05 -0.63
CA ASN A 138 -0.38 -3.24 -1.32
C ASN A 138 -0.44 -4.54 -2.11
N TYR A 139 -1.66 -5.01 -2.34
CA TYR A 139 -1.95 -5.86 -3.48
C TYR A 139 -2.99 -5.20 -4.40
N VAL A 140 -2.95 -5.54 -5.68
CA VAL A 140 -3.97 -5.24 -6.68
C VAL A 140 -4.47 -6.57 -7.25
N TYR A 141 -5.78 -6.79 -7.26
CA TYR A 141 -6.38 -7.92 -7.96
C TYR A 141 -6.86 -7.44 -9.33
N HIS A 142 -6.34 -8.07 -10.38
CA HIS A 142 -6.68 -7.77 -11.76
C HIS A 142 -6.64 -9.04 -12.62
N ASP A 143 -7.65 -9.27 -13.45
CA ASP A 143 -7.69 -10.36 -14.44
C ASP A 143 -7.30 -11.74 -13.87
N GLY A 144 -7.86 -12.06 -12.69
CA GLY A 144 -7.66 -13.36 -12.05
C GLY A 144 -6.37 -13.49 -11.21
N ASN A 145 -5.53 -12.46 -11.16
CA ASN A 145 -4.24 -12.50 -10.47
C ASN A 145 -4.14 -11.42 -9.39
N TYR A 146 -3.47 -11.76 -8.29
CA TYR A 146 -2.99 -10.81 -7.30
C TYR A 146 -1.59 -10.33 -7.68
N TYR A 147 -1.39 -9.03 -7.59
CA TYR A 147 -0.12 -8.37 -7.81
C TYR A 147 0.30 -7.67 -6.53
N PHE A 148 1.52 -7.90 -6.05
CA PHE A 148 2.03 -7.40 -4.78
C PHE A 148 3.06 -6.30 -5.00
N ILE A 149 2.80 -5.13 -4.42
CA ILE A 149 3.55 -3.90 -4.69
C ILE A 149 4.02 -3.28 -3.38
N ASP A 150 5.33 -3.30 -3.16
CA ASP A 150 5.99 -2.59 -2.07
C ASP A 150 6.63 -1.29 -2.58
N LEU A 151 5.82 -0.23 -2.64
CA LEU A 151 6.26 1.08 -3.08
C LEU A 151 7.36 1.68 -2.21
N LEU A 152 7.41 1.33 -0.91
CA LEU A 152 8.42 1.87 -0.02
C LEU A 152 9.81 1.33 -0.40
N ASN A 153 9.90 0.05 -0.77
CA ASN A 153 11.14 -0.52 -1.30
C ASN A 153 11.63 0.24 -2.54
N TYR A 154 10.74 0.66 -3.45
CA TYR A 154 11.15 1.45 -4.63
C TYR A 154 11.74 2.82 -4.28
N LEU A 155 11.28 3.43 -3.19
CA LEU A 155 11.82 4.71 -2.72
C LEU A 155 13.21 4.56 -2.08
N TYR A 156 13.55 3.38 -1.58
CA TYR A 156 14.86 3.08 -0.98
C TYR A 156 15.85 2.42 -1.94
N ALA A 157 15.38 1.65 -2.94
CA ALA A 157 16.20 0.70 -3.69
C ALA A 157 17.06 1.32 -4.81
N SER A 158 16.77 2.49 -5.38
CA SER A 158 17.70 3.09 -6.34
C SER A 158 17.52 4.59 -6.60
N ARG A 159 18.66 5.27 -6.76
CA ARG A 159 18.76 6.59 -7.41
C ARG A 159 18.69 6.50 -8.95
N SER A 160 18.71 5.29 -9.53
CA SER A 160 18.65 5.06 -10.99
C SER A 160 17.26 4.62 -11.43
N ILE A 161 16.78 5.17 -12.54
CA ILE A 161 15.42 4.98 -13.08
C ILE A 161 15.18 3.55 -13.60
N ASP A 162 16.21 2.69 -13.60
CA ASP A 162 16.21 1.40 -14.31
C ASP A 162 15.13 0.41 -13.86
N HIS A 163 14.50 -0.23 -14.87
CA HIS A 163 13.31 -1.07 -14.80
C HIS A 163 13.36 -2.27 -13.85
N LEU A 164 14.56 -2.80 -13.54
CA LEU A 164 14.69 -3.95 -12.63
C LEU A 164 14.37 -3.57 -11.17
N ALA A 165 14.52 -2.30 -10.81
CA ALA A 165 14.18 -1.80 -9.48
C ALA A 165 12.68 -1.54 -9.29
N THR A 166 11.83 -1.71 -10.31
CA THR A 166 10.38 -1.40 -10.29
C THR A 166 9.47 -2.61 -10.50
N MET A 167 10.05 -3.81 -10.58
CA MET A 167 9.30 -5.05 -10.80
C MET A 167 8.48 -5.43 -9.56
N ILE A 168 7.29 -5.98 -9.79
CA ILE A 168 6.32 -6.42 -8.77
C ILE A 168 6.22 -7.95 -8.77
N TYR A 169 5.49 -8.51 -7.82
CA TYR A 169 5.21 -9.95 -7.78
C TYR A 169 3.78 -10.23 -8.24
N SER A 170 3.53 -11.35 -8.91
CA SER A 170 2.18 -11.83 -9.18
C SER A 170 1.96 -13.26 -8.71
N SER A 171 0.73 -13.57 -8.33
CA SER A 171 0.27 -14.90 -7.96
C SER A 171 -1.25 -15.01 -8.09
N GLU A 172 -1.76 -16.17 -8.45
CA GLU A 172 -3.22 -16.44 -8.46
C GLU A 172 -3.78 -16.52 -7.03
N SER A 173 -2.92 -16.67 -6.01
CA SER A 173 -3.32 -16.80 -4.61
C SER A 173 -2.48 -15.91 -3.68
N ILE A 174 -3.18 -15.14 -2.86
CA ILE A 174 -2.53 -14.35 -1.80
C ILE A 174 -1.84 -15.22 -0.74
N GLN A 175 -2.33 -16.43 -0.50
CA GLN A 175 -1.69 -17.37 0.43
C GLN A 175 -0.37 -17.88 -0.15
N GLN A 176 -0.33 -18.21 -1.46
CA GLN A 176 0.90 -18.67 -2.12
C GLN A 176 1.99 -17.61 -2.05
N TYR A 177 1.65 -16.35 -2.34
CA TYR A 177 2.62 -15.26 -2.18
C TYR A 177 3.05 -15.05 -0.72
N ALA A 178 2.14 -15.15 0.24
CA ALA A 178 2.48 -15.05 1.66
C ALA A 178 3.47 -16.13 2.11
N ASP A 179 3.25 -17.38 1.69
CA ASP A 179 4.14 -18.50 1.99
C ASP A 179 5.52 -18.28 1.35
N TYR A 180 5.56 -17.86 0.08
CA TYR A 180 6.79 -17.49 -0.60
C TYR A 180 7.54 -16.36 0.14
N TYR A 181 6.85 -15.28 0.50
CA TYR A 181 7.42 -14.13 1.19
C TYR A 181 8.04 -14.55 2.53
N ARG A 182 7.33 -15.38 3.30
CA ARG A 182 7.80 -15.89 4.58
C ARG A 182 9.04 -16.78 4.43
N GLN A 183 9.07 -17.65 3.41
CA GLN A 183 10.22 -18.52 3.14
C GLN A 183 11.47 -17.73 2.71
N ARG A 184 11.30 -16.63 1.98
CA ARG A 184 12.41 -15.79 1.50
C ARG A 184 12.83 -14.71 2.49
N SER A 185 11.98 -14.34 3.43
CA SER A 185 12.28 -13.34 4.44
C SER A 185 13.46 -13.79 5.31
N HIS A 186 14.46 -12.92 5.47
CA HIS A 186 15.55 -13.13 6.43
C HIS A 186 15.09 -12.97 7.89
N ARG A 187 13.85 -12.56 8.10
CA ARG A 187 13.24 -12.37 9.41
C ARG A 187 12.05 -13.29 9.57
N GLU A 188 11.91 -13.84 10.77
CA GLU A 188 10.74 -14.60 11.17
C GLU A 188 9.51 -13.68 11.20
N ILE A 189 8.65 -13.83 10.20
CA ILE A 189 7.33 -13.20 10.17
C ILE A 189 6.44 -13.94 11.16
N THR A 190 5.88 -13.24 12.13
CA THR A 190 5.08 -13.82 13.21
C THR A 190 3.57 -13.58 13.06
N LEU A 191 3.20 -12.61 12.23
CA LEU A 191 1.83 -12.38 11.81
C LEU A 191 1.82 -11.86 10.37
N MET A 192 0.86 -12.30 9.57
CA MET A 192 0.58 -11.76 8.25
C MET A 192 -0.92 -11.81 7.98
N VAL A 193 -1.49 -10.68 7.57
CA VAL A 193 -2.91 -10.54 7.23
C VAL A 193 -3.05 -9.77 5.93
N ALA A 194 -4.14 -10.04 5.20
CA ALA A 194 -4.57 -9.22 4.08
C ALA A 194 -5.98 -8.66 4.33
N TYR A 195 -6.25 -7.48 3.78
CA TYR A 195 -7.55 -6.84 3.87
C TYR A 195 -7.70 -5.74 2.82
N GLU A 196 -8.94 -5.40 2.48
CA GLU A 196 -9.28 -4.22 1.70
C GLU A 196 -9.60 -3.04 2.62
N GLY A 197 -9.37 -1.82 2.14
CA GLY A 197 -9.71 -0.61 2.88
C GLY A 197 -9.32 0.67 2.15
N ASN A 198 -9.84 1.80 2.64
CA ASN A 198 -9.51 3.11 2.09
C ASN A 198 -8.12 3.61 2.54
N HIS A 199 -7.61 3.08 3.64
CA HIS A 199 -6.30 3.35 4.21
C HIS A 199 -5.88 2.18 5.09
N VAL A 200 -4.59 2.12 5.42
CA VAL A 200 -4.05 1.10 6.31
C VAL A 200 -4.76 1.14 7.66
N LEU A 201 -5.29 -0.01 8.08
CA LEU A 201 -5.94 -0.15 9.37
C LEU A 201 -4.96 0.15 10.50
N PRO A 202 -5.41 0.81 11.59
CA PRO A 202 -4.57 0.98 12.75
C PRO A 202 -4.28 -0.37 13.39
N MET A 203 -3.07 -0.50 13.92
CA MET A 203 -2.64 -1.71 14.64
C MET A 203 -2.44 -1.38 16.10
N GLY A 204 -3.23 -2.01 16.96
CA GLY A 204 -3.13 -1.90 18.40
C GLY A 204 -2.07 -2.85 18.93
N ARG A 205 -1.29 -2.39 19.91
CA ARG A 205 -0.31 -3.21 20.63
C ARG A 205 -0.52 -3.04 22.12
N LYS A 206 -0.51 -4.16 22.84
CA LYS A 206 -0.44 -4.13 24.30
C LYS A 206 1.03 -4.11 24.72
N GLU A 207 1.37 -3.18 25.60
CA GLU A 207 2.73 -3.01 26.08
C GLU A 207 3.24 -4.32 26.72
N GLY A 208 4.44 -4.75 26.33
CA GLY A 208 5.04 -6.01 26.79
C GLY A 208 4.38 -7.30 26.26
N GLN A 209 3.40 -7.21 25.34
CA GLN A 209 2.80 -8.38 24.73
C GLN A 209 3.06 -8.43 23.22
N PRO A 210 3.23 -9.62 22.64
CA PRO A 210 3.49 -9.75 21.21
C PRO A 210 2.20 -9.72 20.37
N ILE A 211 1.04 -9.55 21.01
CA ILE A 211 -0.28 -9.54 20.38
C ILE A 211 -0.49 -8.24 19.60
N MET A 212 -1.02 -8.39 18.38
CA MET A 212 -1.51 -7.27 17.58
C MET A 212 -3.03 -7.29 17.48
N PHE A 213 -3.61 -6.12 17.70
CA PHE A 213 -5.05 -5.89 17.64
C PHE A 213 -5.40 -5.11 16.38
N PHE A 214 -6.52 -5.47 15.78
CA PHE A 214 -7.16 -4.73 14.69
C PHE A 214 -8.48 -4.15 15.19
N PRO A 215 -9.03 -3.11 14.54
CA PRO A 215 -10.35 -2.60 14.90
C PRO A 215 -11.41 -3.68 14.77
N GLU A 216 -12.35 -3.70 15.71
CA GLU A 216 -13.51 -4.58 15.66
C GLU A 216 -14.37 -4.35 14.41
N GLY A 217 -14.91 -5.46 13.86
CA GLY A 217 -15.72 -5.43 12.65
C GLY A 217 -14.91 -5.32 11.35
N THR A 218 -13.58 -5.39 11.42
CA THR A 218 -12.75 -5.44 10.22
C THR A 218 -12.78 -6.83 9.59
N HIS A 219 -12.83 -6.89 8.26
CA HIS A 219 -12.72 -8.13 7.52
C HIS A 219 -11.25 -8.39 7.19
N LEU A 220 -10.67 -9.42 7.81
CA LEU A 220 -9.26 -9.76 7.67
C LEU A 220 -9.16 -11.18 7.11
N GLN A 221 -8.33 -11.36 6.08
CA GLN A 221 -7.82 -12.66 5.68
C GLN A 221 -6.54 -12.94 6.45
N VAL A 222 -6.58 -13.93 7.34
CA VAL A 222 -5.40 -14.37 8.09
C VAL A 222 -4.53 -15.24 7.19
N LEU A 223 -3.31 -14.80 6.92
CA LEU A 223 -2.35 -15.50 6.05
C LEU A 223 -1.31 -16.27 6.87
N HIS A 224 -0.98 -15.77 8.05
CA HIS A 224 -0.10 -16.43 9.01
C HIS A 224 -0.27 -15.90 10.44
N GLU A 225 -0.16 -16.80 11.40
CA GLU A 225 -0.07 -16.52 12.83
C GLU A 225 0.98 -17.41 13.49
N SER A 226 1.50 -16.97 14.64
CA SER A 226 2.38 -17.76 15.51
C SER A 226 1.75 -17.97 16.88
N PRO A 227 0.73 -18.85 17.02
CA PRO A 227 0.05 -19.10 18.30
C PRO A 227 0.99 -19.59 19.40
N HIS A 228 2.06 -20.31 19.04
CA HIS A 228 3.08 -20.78 19.98
C HIS A 228 3.88 -19.63 20.64
N LEU A 229 3.87 -18.43 20.06
CA LEU A 229 4.42 -17.20 20.65
C LEU A 229 3.33 -16.33 21.30
N GLY A 230 2.08 -16.80 21.34
CA GLY A 230 0.92 -16.01 21.75
C GLY A 230 0.50 -14.95 20.73
N ILE A 231 0.99 -15.02 19.50
CA ILE A 231 0.73 -14.03 18.44
C ILE A 231 -0.39 -14.56 17.54
N THR A 232 -1.56 -13.96 17.68
CA THR A 232 -2.77 -14.23 16.89
C THR A 232 -3.46 -12.91 16.58
N VAL A 233 -4.24 -12.88 15.50
CA VAL A 233 -5.13 -11.79 15.15
C VAL A 233 -6.19 -11.68 16.23
N LYS A 234 -6.28 -10.50 16.83
CA LYS A 234 -7.38 -10.15 17.73
C LYS A 234 -8.02 -8.86 17.25
N GLN A 235 -9.31 -8.73 17.51
CA GLN A 235 -10.03 -7.50 17.28
C GLN A 235 -10.35 -6.82 18.60
N HIS A 236 -10.35 -5.50 18.60
CA HIS A 236 -10.69 -4.69 19.77
C HIS A 236 -11.48 -3.45 19.34
N PRO A 237 -12.50 -3.03 20.10
CA PRO A 237 -13.15 -1.76 19.90
C PRO A 237 -12.13 -0.62 19.91
N MET A 238 -12.26 0.33 18.98
CA MET A 238 -11.39 1.51 18.93
C MET A 238 -12.26 2.75 19.19
N LEU A 239 -11.95 3.46 20.28
CA LEU A 239 -12.79 4.54 20.81
C LEU A 239 -12.40 5.90 20.23
N CYS A 240 -11.12 6.13 19.99
CA CYS A 240 -10.58 7.35 19.44
C CYS A 240 -10.04 7.11 18.03
N ARG A 241 -10.19 8.12 17.18
CA ARG A 241 -9.58 8.13 15.85
C ARG A 241 -8.86 9.46 15.68
N PRO A 242 -7.69 9.49 15.01
CA PRO A 242 -7.09 10.75 14.63
C PRO A 242 -8.07 11.53 13.75
N VAL A 243 -8.13 12.84 13.95
CA VAL A 243 -8.89 13.74 13.09
C VAL A 243 -8.16 13.80 11.75
N HIS A 244 -8.67 13.05 10.78
CA HIS A 244 -8.26 13.19 9.38
C HIS A 244 -9.17 14.23 8.74
N HIS A 245 -8.59 15.21 8.03
CA HIS A 245 -9.37 16.05 7.13
C HIS A 245 -9.81 15.16 5.95
N SER A 246 -11.05 14.66 6.01
CA SER A 246 -11.57 13.70 5.03
C SER A 246 -11.87 14.40 3.70
N ILE A 247 -11.12 14.03 2.66
CA ILE A 247 -11.59 14.12 1.28
C ILE A 247 -12.17 12.75 0.97
N HIS A 248 -13.49 12.61 1.15
CA HIS A 248 -14.16 11.32 1.03
C HIS A 248 -13.95 10.69 -0.35
N CYS A 249 -13.62 9.40 -0.37
CA CYS A 249 -13.77 8.52 -1.54
C CYS A 249 -15.27 8.26 -1.75
N ALA A 250 -16.03 9.28 -2.14
CA ALA A 250 -17.37 9.07 -2.67
C ALA A 250 -17.25 8.84 -4.17
N HIS A 251 -17.89 7.78 -4.66
CA HIS A 251 -18.19 7.58 -6.08
C HIS A 251 -18.73 8.89 -6.71
N PRO A 252 -18.51 9.11 -8.02
CA PRO A 252 -18.78 10.39 -8.65
C PRO A 252 -20.29 10.56 -8.86
N PHE A 253 -21.00 10.99 -7.84
CA PHE A 253 -22.28 11.67 -8.00
C PHE A 253 -22.28 12.90 -7.10
N PHE A 254 -22.10 14.05 -7.77
CA PHE A 254 -22.46 15.41 -7.36
C PHE A 254 -22.28 15.78 -5.88
N PHE A 255 -21.29 16.63 -5.57
CA PHE A 255 -21.54 17.85 -4.80
C PHE A 255 -20.49 18.92 -5.15
N ARG A 256 -20.93 19.96 -5.85
CA ARG A 256 -20.29 21.29 -5.87
C ARG A 256 -20.65 21.98 -4.55
N GLY A 257 -19.68 22.58 -3.88
CA GLY A 257 -19.96 23.44 -2.72
C GLY A 257 -18.70 23.79 -1.92
N GLU A 258 -18.07 24.89 -2.34
CA GLU A 258 -17.45 25.93 -1.50
C GLU A 258 -16.76 25.52 -0.18
N TYR A 259 -15.43 25.60 -0.17
CA TYR A 259 -14.65 25.72 1.07
C TYR A 259 -14.07 27.11 1.15
N ASP A 260 -14.69 27.94 2.00
CA ASP A 260 -14.17 29.23 2.40
C ASP A 260 -13.60 29.14 3.83
N THR A 261 -12.36 29.63 3.95
CA THR A 261 -11.68 30.22 5.11
C THR A 261 -12.19 29.94 6.54
N MET A 262 -11.33 29.30 7.36
CA MET A 262 -11.13 29.71 8.76
C MET A 262 -9.78 29.22 9.31
N ILE A 263 -8.76 30.07 9.24
CA ILE A 263 -7.58 30.00 10.10
C ILE A 263 -7.79 31.07 11.18
N SER A 264 -8.26 30.66 12.35
CA SER A 264 -8.14 31.49 13.56
C SER A 264 -6.86 31.10 14.30
N ARG A 265 -5.96 32.07 14.37
CA ARG A 265 -4.79 32.10 15.26
C ARG A 265 -5.21 31.80 16.70
N ASN A 266 -4.36 31.11 17.44
CA ASN A 266 -4.17 31.41 18.86
C ASN A 266 -2.70 31.18 19.23
N SER A 267 -2.01 32.30 19.36
CA SER A 267 -0.85 32.50 20.22
C SER A 267 -1.33 32.68 21.66
N ALA A 268 -0.86 31.83 22.59
CA ALA A 268 -0.69 32.18 24.00
C ALA A 268 0.14 31.08 24.71
N ASP A 269 1.32 31.49 25.17
CA ASP A 269 1.91 31.19 26.48
C ASP A 269 2.23 29.73 26.89
N LEU A 270 3.53 29.42 26.83
CA LEU A 270 4.46 29.00 27.91
C LEU A 270 3.99 28.03 29.03
N PRO A 271 4.89 27.23 29.65
CA PRO A 271 6.34 27.40 29.76
C PRO A 271 7.22 26.45 28.94
#